data_AF-A0A8T1PK15-F1
#
_entry.id   AF-A0A8T1PK15-F1
#
_cell.length_a   1.000
_cell.length_b   1.000
_cell.length_c   1.000
_cell.angle_alpha   90.00
_cell.angle_beta   90.00
_cell.angle_gamma   90.00
#
_symmetry.space_group_name_H-M   'P 1'
#
loop_
_entity.id
_entity.type
_entity.pdbx_description
1 polymer ?
#
loop_
_entity_poly.entity_id
_entity_poly.type
_entity_poly.pdbx_seq_one_letter_code
_entity_poly.pdbx_strand_id
1 'polypeptide(L)'
;MQKNRWTVMNQMITARSFFASGAINGMIYVAGGNSTDLFELDSAEVMDPIKGSWHSIASMGANMASYDAAVLNGKLLVTEGWLWPFYVSPRGQVYDPRTNDWESMAVGLREGWTGSSVVVYDHLFVVSELERMKLKVYDSDTDSWETLEGPPLPEQICKPFAVNACDCRIYVVGRNLHVAVGNISRLSQKGTCSKKWRFFVQWQVVEAPESFSDLTPSSSQISYDCVDAPRLPNGETI
;
A
#
# COMPACT_ATOMS: atom_id res chain seq x y z
N MET A 1 29.64 4.58 -3.27
CA MET A 1 29.48 3.98 -1.93
C MET A 1 28.16 4.47 -1.36
N GLN A 2 27.22 3.56 -1.16
CA GLN A 2 25.98 3.85 -0.44
C GLN A 2 26.35 4.10 1.03
N LYS A 3 25.94 5.23 1.59
CA LYS A 3 26.23 5.56 2.99
C LYS A 3 25.05 5.08 3.83
N ASN A 4 25.30 4.23 4.81
CA ASN A 4 24.30 3.81 5.80
C ASN A 4 24.03 4.95 6.80
N ARG A 5 23.37 6.01 6.35
CA ARG A 5 22.96 7.17 7.17
C ARG A 5 21.72 7.82 6.58
N TRP A 6 20.85 8.32 7.47
CA TRP A 6 19.76 9.20 7.08
C TRP A 6 20.28 10.63 6.82
N THR A 7 19.69 11.31 5.85
CA THR A 7 19.92 12.72 5.57
C THR A 7 18.60 13.45 5.49
N VAL A 8 18.54 14.66 6.05
CA VAL A 8 17.35 15.51 5.99
C VAL A 8 17.16 15.98 4.54
N MET A 9 15.97 15.74 3.99
CA MET A 9 15.53 16.27 2.71
C MET A 9 14.77 17.59 2.91
N ASN A 10 14.48 18.31 1.82
CA ASN A 10 13.67 19.51 1.90
C ASN A 10 12.27 19.20 2.46
N GLN A 11 11.77 20.15 3.25
CA GLN A 11 10.49 20.02 3.95
C GLN A 11 9.33 20.17 2.97
N MET A 12 8.22 19.47 3.25
CA MET A 12 6.92 19.72 2.62
C MET A 12 6.50 21.18 2.85
N ILE A 13 5.68 21.71 1.95
CA ILE A 13 5.06 23.04 2.05
C ILE A 13 4.13 23.08 3.26
N THR A 14 3.31 22.03 3.44
CA THR A 14 2.39 21.91 4.56
C THR A 14 2.81 20.77 5.48
N ALA A 15 3.03 21.07 6.76
CA ALA A 15 3.27 20.06 7.79
C ALA A 15 2.02 19.19 7.99
N ARG A 16 2.20 17.87 7.98
CA ARG A 16 1.10 16.89 8.00
C ARG A 16 1.47 15.60 8.76
N SER A 17 0.47 14.94 9.33
CA SER A 17 0.51 13.59 9.92
C SER A 17 -0.67 12.76 9.38
N PHE A 18 -0.63 11.42 9.46
CA PHE A 18 -1.72 10.55 8.94
C PHE A 18 -2.10 10.84 7.47
N PHE A 19 -1.13 11.20 6.64
CA PHE A 19 -1.32 11.52 5.24
C PHE A 19 -1.08 10.30 4.35
N ALA A 20 -1.69 10.30 3.17
CA ALA A 20 -1.42 9.33 2.14
C ALA A 20 -0.08 9.62 1.46
N SER A 21 0.65 8.59 1.04
CA SER A 21 1.84 8.76 0.21
C SER A 21 1.95 7.69 -0.86
N GLY A 22 2.61 8.01 -1.97
CA GLY A 22 2.85 7.05 -3.05
C GLY A 22 3.92 7.53 -4.01
N ALA A 23 4.65 6.59 -4.62
CA ALA A 23 5.62 6.88 -5.66
C ALA A 23 5.00 6.57 -7.04
N ILE A 24 4.94 7.56 -7.93
CA ILE A 24 4.41 7.41 -9.29
C ILE A 24 5.41 8.03 -10.26
N ASN A 25 5.87 7.25 -11.24
CA ASN A 25 6.81 7.71 -12.27
C ASN A 25 8.06 8.43 -11.71
N GLY A 26 8.60 7.91 -10.59
CA GLY A 26 9.78 8.48 -9.92
C GLY A 26 9.51 9.71 -9.05
N MET A 27 8.28 10.20 -8.99
CA MET A 27 7.86 11.33 -8.15
C MET A 27 7.20 10.81 -6.87
N ILE A 28 7.37 11.54 -5.77
CA ILE A 28 6.74 11.23 -4.47
C ILE A 28 5.53 12.14 -4.30
N TYR A 29 4.35 11.55 -4.13
CA TYR A 29 3.10 12.24 -3.89
C TYR A 29 2.69 12.08 -2.43
N VAL A 30 2.15 13.14 -1.85
CA VAL A 30 1.52 13.13 -0.52
C VAL A 30 0.19 13.86 -0.56
N ALA A 31 -0.80 13.39 0.19
CA ALA A 31 -2.14 13.98 0.18
C ALA A 31 -2.85 13.84 1.53
N GLY A 32 -3.63 14.88 1.87
CA GLY A 32 -4.45 14.90 3.08
C GLY A 32 -3.63 14.84 4.38
N GLY A 33 -4.22 14.21 5.39
CA GLY A 33 -3.69 14.11 6.74
C GLY A 33 -4.15 15.22 7.68
N ASN A 34 -3.52 15.31 8.84
CA ASN A 34 -3.80 16.31 9.86
C ASN A 34 -2.64 17.32 9.95
N SER A 35 -2.99 18.60 9.95
CA SER A 35 -2.07 19.71 10.19
C SER A 35 -1.55 19.72 11.63
N THR A 36 -0.58 20.59 11.91
CA THR A 36 -0.06 20.82 13.27
C THR A 36 -1.13 21.24 14.27
N ASP A 37 -2.17 21.95 13.81
CA ASP A 37 -3.31 22.39 14.62
C ASP A 37 -4.46 21.35 14.66
N LEU A 38 -4.19 20.11 14.23
CA LEU A 38 -5.13 18.98 14.21
C LEU A 38 -6.35 19.16 13.29
N PHE A 39 -6.29 20.11 12.35
CA PHE A 39 -7.28 20.19 11.26
C PHE A 39 -6.96 19.18 10.16
N GLU A 40 -7.99 18.47 9.69
CA GLU A 40 -7.90 17.65 8.49
C GLU A 40 -7.58 18.52 7.27
N LEU A 41 -6.63 18.07 6.45
CA LEU A 41 -6.16 18.71 5.24
C LEU A 41 -6.81 18.09 4.01
N ASP A 42 -7.05 18.91 2.99
CA ASP A 42 -7.37 18.51 1.61
C ASP A 42 -6.16 18.74 0.67
N SER A 43 -5.16 19.49 1.12
CA SER A 43 -3.97 19.81 0.32
C SER A 43 -3.16 18.57 -0.06
N ALA A 44 -2.58 18.60 -1.25
CA ALA A 44 -1.68 17.58 -1.75
C ALA A 44 -0.43 18.20 -2.40
N GLU A 45 0.68 17.46 -2.35
CA GLU A 45 1.99 17.92 -2.80
C GLU A 45 2.74 16.80 -3.53
N VAL A 46 3.64 17.20 -4.44
CA VAL A 46 4.54 16.30 -5.17
C VAL A 46 5.98 16.77 -5.04
N MET A 47 6.91 15.83 -4.88
CA MET A 47 8.34 16.07 -4.92
C MET A 47 9.00 15.22 -5.99
N ASP A 48 9.85 15.86 -6.79
CA ASP A 48 10.86 15.22 -7.62
C ASP A 48 12.09 14.93 -6.74
N PRO A 49 12.43 13.67 -6.41
CA PRO A 49 13.56 13.37 -5.54
C PRO A 49 14.92 13.82 -6.09
N ILE A 50 15.03 14.01 -7.42
CA ILE A 50 16.26 14.47 -8.08
C ILE A 50 16.45 15.97 -7.88
N LYS A 51 15.36 16.76 -7.96
CA LYS A 51 15.40 18.22 -7.73
C LYS A 51 15.27 18.57 -6.25
N GLY A 52 14.64 17.68 -5.48
CA GLY A 52 14.43 17.78 -4.05
C GLY A 52 13.38 18.80 -3.60
N SER A 53 12.64 19.47 -4.49
CA SER A 53 11.66 20.50 -4.09
C SER A 53 10.21 20.00 -4.18
N TRP A 54 9.42 20.31 -3.14
CA TRP A 54 7.98 20.07 -3.11
C TRP A 54 7.22 21.15 -3.89
N HIS A 55 6.13 20.74 -4.53
CA HIS A 55 5.19 21.61 -5.25
C HIS A 55 3.76 21.21 -4.90
N SER A 56 2.87 22.20 -4.76
CA SER A 56 1.45 21.93 -4.60
C SER A 56 0.84 21.37 -5.89
N ILE A 57 -0.06 20.41 -5.74
CA ILE A 57 -0.89 19.85 -6.81
C ILE A 57 -2.37 20.16 -6.53
N ALA A 58 -3.29 19.65 -7.34
CA ALA A 58 -4.72 19.82 -7.08
C ALA A 58 -5.09 19.37 -5.66
N SER A 59 -5.98 20.13 -5.00
CA SER A 59 -6.56 19.74 -3.72
C SER A 59 -7.53 18.58 -3.91
N MET A 60 -7.63 17.71 -2.91
CA MET A 60 -8.55 16.57 -2.87
C MET A 60 -10.02 16.99 -2.93
N GLY A 61 -10.34 18.25 -2.62
CA GLY A 61 -11.71 18.78 -2.55
C GLY A 61 -12.50 18.26 -1.33
N ALA A 62 -11.91 17.37 -0.53
CA ALA A 62 -12.44 16.89 0.73
C ALA A 62 -11.28 16.70 1.72
N ASN A 63 -11.40 17.29 2.90
CA ASN A 63 -10.42 17.12 3.98
C ASN A 63 -10.43 15.66 4.43
N MET A 64 -9.28 14.99 4.50
CA MET A 64 -9.27 13.56 4.81
C MET A 64 -7.95 13.15 5.49
N ALA A 65 -8.05 12.65 6.73
CA ALA A 65 -6.98 11.83 7.31
C ALA A 65 -6.97 10.45 6.63
N SER A 66 -5.81 10.03 6.14
CA SER A 66 -5.66 8.75 5.44
C SER A 66 -5.54 7.61 6.45
N TYR A 67 -6.35 6.58 6.27
CA TYR A 67 -6.14 5.29 6.94
C TYR A 67 -5.12 4.44 6.18
N ASP A 68 -5.28 4.36 4.86
CA ASP A 68 -4.39 3.61 3.98
C ASP A 68 -4.34 4.23 2.58
N ALA A 69 -3.27 3.95 1.84
CA ALA A 69 -3.08 4.46 0.50
C ALA A 69 -2.31 3.45 -0.36
N ALA A 70 -2.62 3.44 -1.66
CA ALA A 70 -1.94 2.58 -2.62
C ALA A 70 -1.72 3.30 -3.96
N VAL A 71 -0.68 2.89 -4.69
CA VAL A 71 -0.49 3.29 -6.07
C VAL A 71 -0.93 2.16 -6.98
N LEU A 72 -1.97 2.40 -7.78
CA LEU A 72 -2.51 1.41 -8.71
C LEU A 72 -2.72 2.08 -10.08
N ASN A 73 -2.25 1.43 -11.15
CA ASN A 73 -2.37 1.95 -12.52
C ASN A 73 -1.86 3.40 -12.69
N GLY A 74 -0.81 3.76 -11.96
CA GLY A 74 -0.23 5.12 -11.99
C GLY A 74 -1.07 6.20 -11.32
N LYS A 75 -2.07 5.83 -10.52
CA LYS A 75 -2.91 6.73 -9.73
C LYS A 75 -2.66 6.51 -8.23
N LEU A 76 -2.78 7.57 -7.44
CA LEU A 76 -2.73 7.48 -5.97
C LEU A 76 -4.15 7.32 -5.43
N LEU A 77 -4.42 6.20 -4.79
CA LEU A 77 -5.69 5.90 -4.14
C LEU A 77 -5.54 6.20 -2.65
N VAL A 78 -6.49 6.95 -2.08
CA VAL A 78 -6.49 7.32 -0.67
C VAL A 78 -7.83 6.94 -0.06
N THR A 79 -7.82 6.23 1.06
CA THR A 79 -9.03 5.84 1.79
C THR A 79 -8.98 6.30 3.25
N GLU A 80 -10.14 6.68 3.77
CA GLU A 80 -10.35 7.03 5.18
C GLU A 80 -10.63 5.79 6.06
N GLY A 81 -10.64 4.58 5.49
CA GLY A 81 -11.20 3.36 6.09
C GLY A 81 -11.09 3.19 7.62
N TRP A 82 -12.23 3.02 8.29
CA TRP A 82 -12.34 2.73 9.72
C TRP A 82 -12.59 1.22 9.99
N LEU A 83 -12.81 0.85 11.26
CA LEU A 83 -13.25 -0.48 11.66
C LEU A 83 -14.67 -0.77 11.13
N TRP A 84 -14.85 -1.85 10.37
CA TRP A 84 -16.17 -2.34 9.96
C TRP A 84 -16.93 -2.98 11.15
N PRO A 85 -18.28 -2.94 11.22
CA PRO A 85 -19.20 -2.37 10.24
C PRO A 85 -19.20 -0.84 10.25
N PHE A 86 -19.19 -0.26 9.06
CA PHE A 86 -19.27 1.19 8.92
C PHE A 86 -20.67 1.69 9.24
N TYR A 87 -20.76 2.74 10.06
CA TYR A 87 -22.02 3.47 10.24
C TYR A 87 -22.34 4.35 9.03
N VAL A 88 -21.30 4.82 8.32
CA VAL A 88 -21.35 5.60 7.09
C VAL A 88 -20.27 5.09 6.14
N SER A 89 -20.58 4.97 4.84
CA SER A 89 -19.61 4.58 3.80
C SER A 89 -18.33 5.43 3.92
N PRO A 90 -17.13 4.82 4.00
CA PRO A 90 -15.89 5.57 4.17
C PRO A 90 -15.62 6.46 2.95
N ARG A 91 -14.96 7.60 3.15
CA ARG A 91 -14.52 8.44 2.03
C ARG A 91 -13.31 7.78 1.34
N GLY A 92 -13.21 8.03 0.04
CA GLY A 92 -12.03 7.65 -0.73
C GLY A 92 -11.88 8.56 -1.94
N GLN A 93 -10.63 8.88 -2.27
CA GLN A 93 -10.26 9.76 -3.38
C GLN A 93 -9.18 9.10 -4.22
N VAL A 94 -9.17 9.37 -5.52
CA VAL A 94 -8.19 8.86 -6.48
C VAL A 94 -7.58 10.04 -7.22
N TYR A 95 -6.27 10.19 -7.15
CA TYR A 95 -5.53 11.23 -7.87
C TYR A 95 -4.95 10.68 -9.16
N ASP A 96 -5.16 11.41 -10.26
CA ASP A 96 -4.53 11.15 -11.54
C ASP A 96 -3.46 12.22 -11.84
N PRO A 97 -2.17 11.87 -11.81
CA PRO A 97 -1.09 12.80 -12.14
C PRO A 97 -1.13 13.34 -13.57
N ARG A 98 -1.80 12.66 -14.50
CA ARG A 98 -1.88 13.08 -15.92
C ARG A 98 -2.82 14.25 -16.11
N THR A 99 -3.90 14.30 -15.35
CA THR A 99 -4.89 15.39 -15.38
C THR A 99 -4.66 16.39 -14.26
N ASN A 100 -3.84 16.04 -13.26
CA ASN A 100 -3.68 16.77 -12.01
C ASN A 100 -5.05 17.03 -11.37
N ASP A 101 -5.82 15.96 -11.18
CA ASP A 101 -7.18 16.06 -10.66
C ASP A 101 -7.51 14.87 -9.74
N TRP A 102 -8.51 15.08 -8.88
CA TRP A 102 -9.02 14.09 -7.94
C TRP A 102 -10.43 13.66 -8.31
N GLU A 103 -10.69 12.36 -8.25
CA GLU A 103 -12.01 11.78 -8.43
C GLU A 103 -12.44 10.98 -7.20
N SER A 104 -13.75 10.95 -6.93
CA SER A 104 -14.29 10.11 -5.86
C SER A 104 -14.03 8.63 -6.17
N MET A 105 -13.49 7.91 -5.18
CA MET A 105 -13.22 6.49 -5.30
C MET A 105 -14.51 5.69 -5.47
N ALA A 106 -14.46 4.63 -6.29
CA ALA A 106 -15.58 3.71 -6.49
C ALA A 106 -16.11 3.15 -5.15
N VAL A 107 -17.41 2.84 -5.11
CA VAL A 107 -18.11 2.48 -3.86
C VAL A 107 -17.61 1.15 -3.32
N GLY A 108 -17.58 0.12 -4.16
CA GLY A 108 -17.14 -1.21 -3.74
C GLY A 108 -15.65 -1.24 -3.38
N LEU A 109 -14.83 -0.45 -4.08
CA LEU A 109 -13.43 -0.25 -3.74
C LEU A 109 -13.27 0.25 -2.30
N ARG A 110 -13.85 1.40 -1.96
CA ARG A 110 -13.68 2.01 -0.63
C ARG A 110 -14.38 1.23 0.49
N GLU A 111 -15.53 0.61 0.22
CA GLU A 111 -16.26 -0.18 1.23
C GLU A 111 -15.63 -1.55 1.50
N GLY A 112 -14.92 -2.13 0.54
CA GLY A 112 -14.24 -3.41 0.74
C GLY A 112 -12.78 -3.31 1.18
N TRP A 113 -12.19 -2.11 1.16
CA TRP A 113 -10.83 -1.82 1.66
C TRP A 113 -10.79 -1.89 3.19
N THR A 114 -10.80 -3.10 3.71
CA THR A 114 -11.07 -3.45 5.12
C THR A 114 -9.82 -3.87 5.88
N GLY A 115 -8.67 -3.31 5.52
CA GLY A 115 -7.38 -3.60 6.15
C GLY A 115 -6.21 -3.01 5.37
N SER A 116 -5.00 -3.44 5.71
CA SER A 116 -3.78 -2.95 5.08
C SER A 116 -3.63 -3.46 3.65
N SER A 117 -3.35 -2.55 2.74
CA SER A 117 -3.24 -2.84 1.31
C SER A 117 -1.81 -3.11 0.85
N VAL A 118 -1.73 -3.74 -0.32
CA VAL A 118 -0.50 -3.90 -1.08
C VAL A 118 -0.83 -4.12 -2.54
N VAL A 119 0.03 -3.68 -3.45
CA VAL A 119 -0.13 -3.88 -4.89
C VAL A 119 0.87 -4.91 -5.40
N VAL A 120 0.37 -5.94 -6.08
CA VAL A 120 1.15 -7.03 -6.67
C VAL A 120 0.55 -7.36 -8.04
N TYR A 121 1.38 -7.55 -9.07
CA TYR A 121 0.90 -7.82 -10.44
C TYR A 121 -0.16 -6.82 -10.96
N ASP A 122 -0.02 -5.53 -10.63
CA ASP A 122 -1.01 -4.49 -10.99
C ASP A 122 -2.41 -4.72 -10.42
N HIS A 123 -2.52 -5.51 -9.35
CA HIS A 123 -3.76 -5.73 -8.61
C HIS A 123 -3.59 -5.25 -7.17
N LEU A 124 -4.64 -4.62 -6.65
CA LEU A 124 -4.72 -4.19 -5.27
C LEU A 124 -5.21 -5.34 -4.40
N PHE A 125 -4.43 -5.67 -3.37
CA PHE A 125 -4.78 -6.65 -2.35
C PHE A 125 -4.95 -5.97 -1.00
N VAL A 126 -5.75 -6.58 -0.12
CA VAL A 126 -5.84 -6.20 1.30
C VAL A 126 -5.73 -7.43 2.20
N VAL A 127 -4.94 -7.32 3.25
CA VAL A 127 -4.99 -8.25 4.38
C VAL A 127 -6.19 -7.82 5.24
N SER A 128 -7.32 -8.51 5.09
CA SER A 128 -8.58 -8.09 5.69
C SER A 128 -8.62 -8.32 7.20
N GLU A 129 -8.85 -7.27 7.98
CA GLU A 129 -8.96 -7.39 9.45
C GLU A 129 -10.22 -8.16 9.89
N LEU A 130 -11.17 -8.41 8.99
CA LEU A 130 -12.50 -8.99 9.29
C LEU A 130 -12.61 -10.48 9.00
N GLU A 131 -12.03 -10.93 7.89
CA GLU A 131 -12.21 -12.29 7.39
C GLU A 131 -11.12 -13.24 7.91
N ARG A 132 -10.81 -13.16 9.21
CA ARG A 132 -9.72 -13.90 9.85
C ARG A 132 -8.37 -13.66 9.16
N MET A 133 -8.06 -12.41 8.80
CA MET A 133 -6.80 -12.05 8.13
C MET A 133 -6.58 -12.77 6.79
N LYS A 134 -7.67 -13.05 6.06
CA LYS A 134 -7.57 -13.51 4.68
C LYS A 134 -7.19 -12.37 3.75
N LEU A 135 -6.44 -12.73 2.72
CA LEU A 135 -6.09 -11.81 1.64
C LEU A 135 -7.28 -11.69 0.69
N LYS A 136 -7.59 -10.47 0.26
CA LYS A 136 -8.61 -10.18 -0.76
C LYS A 136 -7.97 -9.40 -1.90
N VAL A 137 -8.48 -9.56 -3.12
CA VAL A 137 -8.07 -8.80 -4.31
C VAL A 137 -9.25 -7.99 -4.83
N TYR A 138 -8.97 -6.76 -5.24
CA TYR A 138 -9.96 -5.91 -5.88
C TYR A 138 -10.08 -6.22 -7.38
N ASP A 139 -11.32 -6.40 -7.84
CA ASP A 139 -11.70 -6.49 -9.24
C ASP A 139 -12.32 -5.16 -9.67
N SER A 140 -11.61 -4.43 -10.53
CA SER A 140 -12.06 -3.13 -11.04
C SER A 140 -13.19 -3.23 -12.05
N ASP A 141 -13.36 -4.38 -12.72
CA ASP A 141 -14.43 -4.55 -13.73
C ASP A 141 -15.79 -4.68 -13.05
N THR A 142 -15.82 -5.28 -11.85
CA THR A 142 -17.05 -5.51 -11.08
C THR A 142 -17.17 -4.63 -9.83
N ASP A 143 -16.21 -3.73 -9.59
CA ASP A 143 -16.08 -2.91 -8.37
C ASP A 143 -16.30 -3.74 -7.10
N SER A 144 -15.58 -4.85 -6.97
CA SER A 144 -15.81 -5.80 -5.87
C SER A 144 -14.53 -6.47 -5.40
N TRP A 145 -14.54 -6.97 -4.17
CA TRP A 145 -13.39 -7.69 -3.60
C TRP A 145 -13.64 -9.20 -3.54
N GLU A 146 -12.63 -9.97 -3.93
CA GLU A 146 -12.67 -11.43 -3.88
C GLU A 146 -11.63 -11.97 -2.90
N THR A 147 -12.05 -12.91 -2.06
CA THR A 147 -11.14 -13.61 -1.14
C THR A 147 -10.22 -14.55 -1.92
N LEU A 148 -8.91 -14.46 -1.67
CA LEU A 148 -7.92 -15.31 -2.30
C LEU A 148 -8.03 -16.76 -1.85
N GLU A 149 -7.61 -17.67 -2.73
CA GLU A 149 -7.40 -19.05 -2.37
C GLU A 149 -6.14 -19.19 -1.49
N GLY A 150 -6.19 -20.08 -0.51
CA GLY A 150 -5.08 -20.32 0.41
C GLY A 150 -5.42 -20.08 1.88
N PRO A 151 -4.48 -20.37 2.78
CA PRO A 151 -4.66 -20.15 4.20
C PRO A 151 -4.73 -18.65 4.55
N PRO A 152 -5.43 -18.27 5.63
CA PRO A 152 -5.34 -16.93 6.19
C PRO A 152 -3.90 -16.62 6.66
N LEU A 153 -3.64 -15.34 6.98
CA LEU A 153 -2.41 -14.94 7.64
C LEU A 153 -2.16 -15.82 8.89
N PRO A 154 -0.93 -16.34 9.10
CA PRO A 154 -0.62 -17.18 10.25
C PRO A 154 -0.93 -16.48 11.58
N GLU A 155 -1.54 -17.20 12.52
CA GLU A 155 -2.01 -16.65 13.81
C GLU A 155 -0.87 -16.01 14.64
N GLN A 156 0.36 -16.48 14.46
CA GLN A 156 1.57 -15.94 15.11
C GLN A 156 1.81 -14.46 14.78
N ILE A 157 1.38 -13.97 13.62
CA ILE A 157 1.53 -12.57 13.21
C ILE A 157 0.53 -11.67 13.95
N CYS A 158 -0.61 -12.22 14.37
CA CYS A 158 -1.73 -11.49 14.99
C CYS A 158 -2.31 -10.40 14.06
N LYS A 159 -2.11 -9.12 14.39
CA LYS A 159 -2.57 -7.96 13.62
C LYS A 159 -1.43 -7.42 12.75
N PRO A 160 -1.64 -7.14 11.45
CA PRO A 160 -0.63 -6.51 10.61
C PRO A 160 -0.32 -5.09 11.11
N PHE A 161 0.96 -4.80 11.34
CA PHE A 161 1.45 -3.44 11.61
C PHE A 161 1.98 -2.76 10.34
N ALA A 162 2.51 -3.55 9.42
CA ALA A 162 2.82 -3.08 8.08
C ALA A 162 2.67 -4.22 7.08
N VAL A 163 2.29 -3.85 5.87
CA VAL A 163 2.23 -4.74 4.71
C VAL A 163 3.01 -4.09 3.59
N ASN A 164 3.93 -4.83 2.97
CA ASN A 164 4.70 -4.39 1.82
C ASN A 164 4.83 -5.54 0.81
N ALA A 165 5.19 -5.23 -0.43
CA ALA A 165 5.49 -6.24 -1.44
C ALA A 165 6.81 -5.99 -2.16
N CYS A 166 7.35 -7.06 -2.71
CA CYS A 166 8.37 -7.06 -3.75
C CYS A 166 8.15 -8.27 -4.64
N ASP A 167 8.20 -8.02 -5.94
CA ASP A 167 7.90 -9.00 -6.98
C ASP A 167 6.54 -9.66 -6.74
N CYS A 168 6.53 -10.97 -6.48
CA CYS A 168 5.35 -11.77 -6.20
C CYS A 168 5.10 -12.01 -4.71
N ARG A 169 5.91 -11.42 -3.83
CA ARG A 169 5.86 -11.67 -2.39
C ARG A 169 5.25 -10.48 -1.68
N ILE A 170 4.34 -10.80 -0.77
CA ILE A 170 3.85 -9.88 0.24
C ILE A 170 4.54 -10.21 1.56
N TYR A 171 4.76 -9.19 2.37
CA TYR A 171 5.42 -9.28 3.65
C TYR A 171 4.56 -8.57 4.66
N VAL A 172 4.18 -9.29 5.70
CA VAL A 172 3.31 -8.78 6.75
C VAL A 172 4.08 -8.83 8.07
N VAL A 173 4.36 -7.66 8.63
CA VAL A 173 5.03 -7.53 9.92
C VAL A 173 3.97 -7.50 11.00
N GLY A 174 4.05 -8.45 11.93
CA GLY A 174 3.13 -8.62 13.02
C GLY A 174 3.69 -8.22 14.37
N ARG A 175 3.01 -8.67 15.42
CA ARG A 175 3.46 -8.50 16.81
C ARG A 175 4.81 -9.19 17.02
N ASN A 176 5.65 -8.64 17.90
CA ASN A 176 7.00 -9.12 18.21
C ASN A 176 7.93 -9.18 16.97
N LEU A 177 7.64 -8.40 15.92
CA LEU A 177 8.40 -8.36 14.67
C LEU A 177 8.44 -9.69 13.88
N HIS A 178 7.54 -10.64 14.17
CA HIS A 178 7.38 -11.80 13.29
C HIS A 178 6.96 -11.32 11.90
N VAL A 179 7.52 -11.94 10.86
CA VAL A 179 7.21 -11.58 9.47
C VAL A 179 6.58 -12.77 8.77
N ALA A 180 5.35 -12.61 8.26
CA ALA A 180 4.79 -13.56 7.32
C ALA A 180 5.14 -13.15 5.90
N VAL A 181 5.74 -14.07 5.16
CA VAL A 181 6.06 -13.94 3.74
C VAL A 181 5.00 -14.72 2.97
N GLY A 182 4.15 -14.03 2.22
CA GLY A 182 3.12 -14.61 1.38
C GLY A 182 3.59 -14.64 -0.08
N ASN A 183 3.71 -15.82 -0.68
CA ASN A 183 4.00 -15.96 -2.10
C ASN A 183 2.70 -15.98 -2.90
N ILE A 184 2.51 -15.00 -3.78
CA ILE A 184 1.32 -14.83 -4.61
C ILE A 184 1.53 -15.49 -5.97
N SER A 185 0.70 -16.50 -6.25
CA SER A 185 0.68 -17.22 -7.52
C SER A 185 -0.57 -16.86 -8.31
N ARG A 186 -0.41 -16.61 -9.62
CA ARG A 186 -1.55 -16.47 -10.54
C ARG A 186 -1.98 -17.84 -11.06
N LEU A 187 -3.28 -18.12 -10.97
CA LEU A 187 -3.89 -19.33 -11.51
C LEU A 187 -4.56 -18.95 -12.84
N SER A 188 -4.10 -19.50 -13.96
CA SER A 188 -4.78 -19.32 -15.24
C SER A 188 -5.95 -20.31 -15.34
N GLN A 189 -7.16 -19.85 -15.67
CA GLN A 189 -8.23 -20.76 -16.06
C GLN A 189 -7.92 -21.39 -17.41
N LYS A 190 -7.73 -22.71 -17.43
CA LYS A 190 -7.76 -23.47 -18.69
C LYS A 190 -9.23 -23.58 -19.14
N GLY A 191 -9.60 -22.90 -20.23
CA GLY A 191 -10.79 -23.25 -21.00
C GLY A 191 -11.95 -22.24 -21.07
N THR A 192 -11.82 -21.02 -20.54
CA THR A 192 -12.86 -19.98 -20.69
C THR A 192 -12.27 -18.65 -21.13
N CYS A 193 -13.00 -17.93 -22.00
CA CYS A 193 -12.63 -16.64 -22.57
C CYS A 193 -12.61 -15.49 -21.53
N SER A 194 -12.84 -15.77 -20.24
CA SER A 194 -12.78 -14.76 -19.19
C SER A 194 -11.33 -14.51 -18.78
N LYS A 195 -10.83 -13.31 -19.06
CA LYS A 195 -9.52 -12.79 -18.62
C LYS A 195 -9.44 -12.53 -17.10
N LYS A 196 -10.20 -13.26 -16.29
CA LYS A 196 -10.25 -13.06 -14.84
C LYS A 196 -9.15 -13.89 -14.18
N TRP A 197 -8.16 -13.21 -13.62
CA TRP A 197 -7.10 -13.84 -12.86
C TRP A 197 -7.62 -14.32 -11.51
N ARG A 198 -7.27 -15.55 -11.15
CA ARG A 198 -7.41 -16.05 -9.77
C ARG A 198 -6.04 -16.05 -9.11
N PHE A 199 -6.00 -15.78 -7.83
CA PHE A 199 -4.76 -15.73 -7.07
C PHE A 199 -4.79 -16.71 -5.90
N PHE A 200 -3.63 -17.28 -5.62
CA PHE A 200 -3.39 -18.15 -4.48
C PHE A 200 -2.25 -17.60 -3.64
N VAL A 201 -2.38 -17.65 -2.32
CA VAL A 201 -1.31 -17.29 -1.38
C VAL A 201 -0.80 -18.50 -0.61
N GLN A 202 0.52 -18.61 -0.50
CA GLN A 202 1.17 -19.53 0.43
C GLN A 202 2.00 -18.74 1.43
N TRP A 203 1.77 -18.96 2.71
CA TRP A 203 2.49 -18.28 3.79
C TRP A 203 3.67 -19.07 4.31
N GLN A 204 4.73 -18.34 4.64
CA GLN A 204 5.86 -18.79 5.45
C GLN A 204 6.08 -17.77 6.57
N VAL A 205 6.29 -18.23 7.80
CA VAL A 205 6.64 -17.34 8.93
C VAL A 205 8.16 -17.29 9.08
N VAL A 206 8.69 -16.09 9.22
CA VAL A 206 10.05 -15.80 9.66
C VAL A 206 9.95 -15.28 11.08
N GLU A 207 10.53 -16.03 12.02
CA GLU A 207 10.49 -15.67 13.43
C GLU A 207 11.44 -14.51 13.72
N ALA A 208 11.01 -13.59 14.57
CA ALA A 208 11.89 -12.57 15.08
C ALA A 208 12.89 -13.19 16.07
N PRO A 209 14.13 -12.70 16.11
CA PRO A 209 15.06 -13.01 17.20
C PRO A 209 14.43 -12.75 18.58
N GLU A 210 14.70 -13.63 19.55
CA GLU A 210 14.17 -13.51 20.92
C GLU A 210 14.52 -12.17 21.58
N SER A 211 15.65 -11.57 21.19
CA SER A 211 16.10 -10.25 21.65
C SER A 211 15.17 -9.10 21.28
N PHE A 212 14.18 -9.32 20.41
CA PHE A 212 13.18 -8.33 20.01
C PHE A 212 11.77 -8.65 20.53
N SER A 213 11.63 -9.67 21.40
CA SER A 213 10.33 -10.13 21.90
C SER A 213 9.58 -9.10 22.74
N ASP A 214 10.27 -8.08 23.25
CA ASP A 214 9.71 -6.93 23.99
C ASP A 214 9.45 -5.70 23.11
N LEU A 215 9.83 -5.74 21.83
CA LEU A 215 9.64 -4.65 20.88
C LEU A 215 8.29 -4.77 20.16
N THR A 216 7.57 -3.66 20.07
CA THR A 216 6.39 -3.52 19.22
C THR A 216 6.67 -2.51 18.11
N PRO A 217 6.58 -2.90 16.83
CA PRO A 217 6.79 -1.95 15.74
C PRO A 217 5.68 -0.89 15.76
N SER A 218 6.06 0.39 15.71
CA SER A 218 5.12 1.51 15.49
C SER A 218 4.96 1.84 14.00
N SER A 219 5.99 1.55 13.21
CA SER A 219 6.00 1.63 11.74
C SER A 219 7.08 0.67 11.24
N SER A 220 6.88 0.07 10.08
CA SER A 220 7.94 -0.69 9.42
C SER A 220 7.85 -0.51 7.90
N GLN A 221 9.04 -0.45 7.30
CA GLN A 221 9.21 -0.38 5.85
C GLN A 221 10.15 -1.52 5.47
N ILE A 222 9.88 -2.15 4.33
CA ILE A 222 10.76 -3.18 3.79
C ILE A 222 11.55 -2.54 2.68
N SER A 223 12.86 -2.46 2.89
CA SER A 223 13.80 -2.01 1.88
C SER A 223 14.40 -3.23 1.20
N TYR A 224 14.37 -3.22 -0.12
CA TYR A 224 15.05 -4.22 -0.94
C TYR A 224 16.32 -3.61 -1.49
N ASP A 225 17.44 -4.29 -1.28
CA ASP A 225 18.67 -3.96 -1.98
C ASP A 225 18.56 -4.49 -3.41
N CYS A 226 18.26 -3.59 -4.36
CA CYS A 226 18.41 -3.87 -5.80
C CYS A 226 19.90 -3.97 -6.18
N VAL A 227 20.62 -4.95 -5.64
CA VAL A 227 22.01 -5.24 -6.05
C VAL A 227 22.08 -6.44 -7.00
N ASP A 228 21.04 -7.28 -7.04
CA ASP A 228 21.00 -8.48 -7.86
C ASP A 228 19.81 -8.52 -8.84
N ALA A 229 19.56 -7.43 -9.56
CA ALA A 229 18.82 -7.56 -10.82
C ALA A 229 19.67 -8.46 -11.75
N PRO A 230 19.13 -9.55 -12.32
CA PRO A 230 19.87 -10.37 -13.27
C PRO A 230 20.28 -9.47 -14.44
N ARG A 231 21.59 -9.22 -14.55
CA ARG A 231 22.14 -8.46 -15.68
C ARG A 231 21.87 -9.26 -16.95
N LEU A 232 21.33 -8.60 -17.97
CA LEU A 232 21.38 -9.17 -19.32
C LEU A 232 22.86 -9.45 -19.67
N PRO A 233 23.18 -10.46 -20.50
CA PRO A 233 24.56 -10.82 -20.85
C PRO A 233 25.41 -9.66 -21.42
N ASN A 234 24.75 -8.59 -21.85
CA ASN A 234 25.26 -7.36 -22.43
C ASN A 234 25.42 -6.19 -21.43
N GLY A 235 25.15 -6.38 -20.14
CA GLY A 235 25.50 -5.41 -19.09
C GLY A 235 24.60 -4.17 -19.00
N GLU A 236 23.46 -4.16 -19.68
CA GLU A 236 22.44 -3.12 -19.52
C GLU A 236 21.46 -3.49 -18.40
N THR A 237 21.10 -2.49 -17.58
CA THR A 237 20.04 -2.57 -16.57
C THR A 237 18.68 -2.39 -17.27
N ILE A 238 17.66 -3.13 -16.82
CA ILE A 238 16.26 -2.90 -17.21
C ILE A 238 15.80 -1.52 -16.72
#